data_AF-A0AA40AR01-F1
#
_entry.id   AF-A0AA40AR01-F1
#
_cell.length_a   1.000
_cell.length_b   1.000
_cell.length_c   1.000
_cell.angle_alpha   90.00
_cell.angle_beta   90.00
_cell.angle_gamma   90.00
#
_symmetry.space_group_name_H-M   'P 1'
#
loop_
_entity.id
_entity.type
_entity.pdbx_description
1 polymer ?
#
loop_
_entity_poly.entity_id
_entity_poly.type
_entity_poly.pdbx_seq_one_letter_code
_entity_poly.pdbx_strand_id
1 'polypeptide(L)' 'MALVNAPNKVPEHQRAYQQAYRAHTRIWKIAPRSNIMLTPYLVVMWGTFGGRN' A
#
# COMPACT_ATOMS: atom_id res chain seq x y z
N MET A 1 26.84 11.90 4.44
CA MET A 1 25.65 11.09 4.09
C MET A 1 26.06 9.63 4.27
N ALA A 2 25.60 8.82 5.20
CA ALA A 2 24.26 8.67 5.78
C ALA A 2 24.33 8.50 7.31
N LEU A 3 23.28 8.96 8.01
CA LEU A 3 23.18 8.92 9.48
C LEU A 3 22.90 7.51 10.05
N VAL A 4 22.60 6.53 9.18
CA VAL A 4 22.24 5.15 9.56
C VAL A 4 22.81 4.17 8.54
N ASN A 5 23.55 3.15 9.00
CA ASN A 5 23.97 2.01 8.18
C ASN A 5 22.85 0.96 8.18
N ALA A 6 21.85 1.15 7.31
CA ALA A 6 20.77 0.20 7.10
C ALA A 6 20.95 -0.52 5.74
N PRO A 7 20.63 -1.82 5.65
CA PRO A 7 20.69 -2.54 4.38
C PRO A 7 19.71 -1.95 3.37
N ASN A 8 20.12 -1.88 2.10
CA ASN A 8 19.27 -1.44 1.00
C ASN A 8 18.23 -2.52 0.65
N LYS A 9 16.96 -2.27 0.98
CA LYS A 9 15.83 -3.19 0.69
C LYS A 9 15.10 -2.91 -0.61
N VAL A 10 15.54 -1.90 -1.39
CA VAL A 10 14.88 -1.52 -2.65
C VAL A 10 14.73 -2.72 -3.63
N PRO A 11 15.76 -3.57 -3.84
CA PRO A 11 15.63 -4.70 -4.77
C PRO A 11 14.60 -5.74 -4.31
N GLU A 12 14.45 -5.95 -3.00
CA GLU A 12 13.46 -6.87 -2.43
C GLU A 12 12.04 -6.37 -2.72
N HIS A 13 11.80 -5.08 -2.49
CA HIS A 13 10.52 -4.45 -2.81
C HIS A 13 10.24 -4.49 -4.31
N GLN A 14 11.23 -4.18 -5.16
CA GLN A 14 11.05 -4.22 -6.61
C GLN A 14 10.63 -5.62 -7.10
N ARG A 15 11.24 -6.70 -6.60
CA ARG A 15 10.85 -8.07 -6.96
C ARG A 15 9.41 -8.38 -6.54
N ALA A 16 9.04 -8.04 -5.30
CA ALA A 16 7.69 -8.26 -4.80
C ALA A 16 6.63 -7.51 -5.62
N TYR A 17 6.90 -6.23 -5.93
CA TYR A 17 6.00 -5.42 -6.75
C TYR A 17 5.92 -5.92 -8.20
N GLN A 18 7.03 -6.32 -8.81
CA GLN A 18 7.05 -6.88 -10.15
C GLN A 18 6.28 -8.21 -10.22
N GLN A 19 6.42 -9.09 -9.23
CA GLN A 19 5.67 -10.34 -9.17
C GLN A 19 4.16 -10.09 -9.05
N ALA A 20 3.74 -9.20 -8.16
CA ALA A 20 2.33 -8.86 -7.99
C ALA A 20 1.75 -8.13 -9.21
N TYR A 21 2.55 -7.30 -9.88
CA TYR A 21 2.16 -6.64 -11.13
C TYR A 21 1.95 -7.64 -12.27
N ARG A 22 2.83 -8.66 -12.40
CA ARG A 22 2.66 -9.78 -13.34
C ARG A 22 1.39 -10.59 -13.04
N ALA A 23 0.99 -10.69 -11.78
CA ALA A 23 -0.28 -11.27 -11.37
C ALA A 23 -1.48 -10.31 -11.53
N HIS A 24 -1.32 -9.19 -12.25
CA HIS A 24 -2.33 -8.16 -12.48
C HIS A 24 -2.96 -7.59 -11.20
N THR A 25 -2.22 -7.59 -10.09
CA THR A 25 -2.68 -6.99 -8.84
C THR A 25 -2.60 -5.47 -8.95
N ARG A 26 -3.67 -4.78 -8.54
CA ARG A 26 -3.69 -3.30 -8.47
C ARG A 26 -2.58 -2.81 -7.55
N ILE A 27 -1.87 -1.75 -7.94
CA ILE A 27 -0.71 -1.20 -7.21
C ILE A 27 -1.05 -0.92 -5.74
N TRP A 28 -2.20 -0.30 -5.48
CA TRP A 28 -2.69 0.00 -4.13
C TRP A 28 -3.20 -1.22 -3.36
N LYS A 29 -3.05 -2.45 -3.87
CA LYS A 29 -3.33 -3.70 -3.16
C LYS A 29 -2.08 -4.57 -2.98
N ILE A 30 -0.93 -4.18 -3.55
CA ILE A 30 0.30 -4.97 -3.51
C ILE A 30 0.97 -4.91 -2.14
N ALA A 31 1.02 -3.72 -1.51
CA ALA A 31 1.69 -3.56 -0.24
C ALA A 31 0.90 -4.24 0.90
N PRO A 32 1.57 -4.95 1.82
CA PRO A 32 0.90 -5.69 2.91
C PRO A 32 0.12 -4.75 3.85
N ARG A 33 0.59 -3.50 4.01
CA ARG A 33 -0.07 -2.48 4.83
C ARG A 33 -1.15 -1.70 4.10
N SER A 34 -1.31 -1.91 2.79
CA SER A 34 -2.20 -1.08 1.98
C SER A 34 -3.65 -1.18 2.45
N ASN A 35 -4.13 -2.39 2.78
CA ASN A 35 -5.48 -2.58 3.30
C ASN A 35 -5.69 -1.87 4.64
N ILE A 36 -4.72 -1.93 5.56
CA ILE A 36 -4.82 -1.26 6.85
C ILE A 36 -4.90 0.25 6.70
N MET A 37 -4.25 0.82 5.68
CA MET A 37 -4.32 2.26 5.39
C MET A 37 -5.59 2.64 4.62
N LEU A 38 -6.01 1.82 3.66
CA LEU A 38 -7.16 2.09 2.80
C LEU A 38 -8.50 1.86 3.49
N THR A 39 -8.61 0.85 4.35
CA THR A 39 -9.86 0.56 5.06
C THR A 39 -10.39 1.75 5.87
N PRO A 40 -9.62 2.37 6.79
CA PRO A 40 -10.12 3.53 7.52
C PRO A 40 -10.38 4.74 6.59
N TYR A 41 -9.55 4.96 5.58
CA TYR A 41 -9.78 6.00 4.58
C TYR A 41 -11.13 5.84 3.88
N LEU A 42 -11.42 4.62 3.40
CA LEU A 42 -12.68 4.32 2.71
C LEU A 42 -13.89 4.37 3.65
N VAL A 43 -13.75 3.92 4.90
CA VAL A 43 -14.81 3.98 5.92
C VAL A 43 -15.17 5.42 6.25
N VAL A 44 -14.18 6.28 6.47
CA VAL A 44 -14.45 7.70 6.73
C VAL A 44 -15.04 8.36 5.49
N MET A 45 -14.44 8.15 4.31
CA MET A 45 -14.89 8.77 3.07
C MET A 45 -16.35 8.40 2.73
N TRP A 46 -16.69 7.11 2.74
CA TRP A 46 -18.05 6.67 2.41
C TRP A 46 -19.02 6.69 3.58
N GLY A 47 -18.55 6.55 4.82
CA GLY A 47 -19.37 6.69 6.03
C GLY A 47 -19.84 8.12 6.24
N THR A 48 -19.00 9.11 5.93
CA THR A 48 -19.42 10.52 5.94
C THR A 48 -20.29 10.88 4.73
N PHE A 49 -20.05 10.30 3.55
CA PHE A 49 -20.89 10.52 2.37
C PHE A 49 -22.27 9.87 2.47
N GLY A 50 -22.36 8.68 3.08
CA GLY A 50 -23.60 7.90 3.23
C GLY A 50 -24.45 8.27 4.43
N GLY A 51 -23.87 8.91 5.45
CA GLY A 51 -24.58 9.37 6.66
C GLY A 51 -25.51 10.58 6.45
N ARG A 52 -25.73 11.00 5.20
CA ARG A 52 -26.60 12.11 4.81
C ARG A 52 -27.65 11.61 3.80
N ASN A 53 -28.53 10.71 4.23
CA ASN A 53 -29.82 10.41 3.62
C ASN A 53 -30.82 10.03 4.72
#